data_AF-A0A2N1L7T9-F1
#
_entry.id   AF-A0A2N1L7T9-F1
#
_cell.length_a   1.000
_cell.length_b   1.000
_cell.length_c   1.000
_cell.angle_alpha   90.00
_cell.angle_beta   90.00
_cell.angle_gamma   90.00
#
_symmetry.space_group_name_H-M   'P 1'
#
loop_
_entity.id
_entity.type
_entity.pdbx_description
1 polymer ?
#
loop_
_entity_poly.entity_id
_entity_poly.type
_entity_poly.pdbx_seq_one_letter_code
_entity_poly.pdbx_strand_id
1 'polypeptide(L)'
;MDGEQWELFQNDLNKYISNSEILKFNFNDKNNINHIWDKIKKGLVQASKNCIPIEKIKLTKSRVNPMKISNAYKVMKFLINFRRSIKDSRKRNHVIRNWITYRKKLLEIGREKSDYCWNKIPKDDKSVKEIFEEIKNLYQIYLILYNHDLLQFKEEKIKLAIDQRCEDLLENQKRMINSVMEREIKSIVLDRVLIKENNEDKLITD
;
A
#
# COMPACT_ATOMS: atom_id res chain seq x y z
N MET A 1 3.55 3.91 -30.76
CA MET A 1 2.48 3.37 -31.63
C MET A 1 2.75 3.87 -33.02
N ASP A 2 3.01 2.95 -33.94
CA ASP A 2 3.10 3.23 -35.37
C ASP A 2 1.68 3.32 -35.99
N GLY A 3 1.61 3.63 -37.29
CA GLY A 3 0.33 3.76 -38.00
C GLY A 3 -0.47 2.46 -38.05
N GLU A 4 0.20 1.31 -38.15
CA GLU A 4 -0.42 -0.02 -38.23
C GLU A 4 -1.11 -0.40 -36.91
N GLN A 5 -0.48 -0.09 -35.77
CA GLN A 5 -1.08 -0.29 -34.44
C GLN A 5 -2.33 0.58 -34.21
N TRP A 6 -2.37 1.78 -34.78
CA TRP A 6 -3.56 2.64 -34.73
C TRP A 6 -4.72 2.11 -35.56
N GLU A 7 -4.45 1.59 -36.76
CA GLU A 7 -5.47 0.96 -37.59
C GLU A 7 -6.07 -0.28 -36.92
N LEU A 8 -5.22 -1.11 -36.31
CA LEU A 8 -5.67 -2.28 -35.54
C LEU A 8 -6.56 -1.87 -34.35
N PHE A 9 -6.15 -0.84 -33.60
CA PHE A 9 -6.95 -0.32 -32.48
C PHE A 9 -8.31 0.20 -32.94
N GLN A 10 -8.34 0.94 -34.03
CA GLN A 10 -9.58 1.50 -34.60
C GLN A 10 -10.51 0.38 -35.08
N ASN A 11 -9.97 -0.65 -35.74
CA ASN A 11 -10.74 -1.80 -36.20
C ASN A 11 -11.36 -2.61 -35.05
N ASP A 12 -10.58 -2.87 -33.99
CA ASP A 12 -11.07 -3.56 -32.79
C ASP A 12 -12.15 -2.76 -32.06
N LEU A 13 -11.96 -1.44 -31.95
CA LEU A 13 -12.95 -0.55 -31.33
C LEU A 13 -14.25 -0.50 -32.15
N ASN A 14 -14.15 -0.36 -33.47
CA ASN A 14 -15.30 -0.35 -34.36
C ASN A 14 -16.09 -1.65 -34.28
N LYS A 15 -15.39 -2.80 -34.28
CA LYS A 15 -16.02 -4.12 -34.09
C LYS A 15 -16.77 -4.22 -32.77
N TYR A 16 -16.21 -3.69 -31.68
CA TYR A 16 -16.88 -3.67 -30.39
C TYR A 16 -18.12 -2.76 -30.38
N ILE A 17 -18.02 -1.56 -30.98
CA ILE A 17 -19.13 -0.60 -31.05
C ILE A 17 -20.29 -1.16 -31.88
N SER A 18 -20.00 -1.77 -33.04
CA SER A 18 -21.01 -2.42 -33.89
C SER A 18 -21.76 -3.54 -33.16
N ASN A 19 -21.06 -4.31 -32.32
CA ASN A 19 -21.65 -5.44 -31.59
C ASN A 19 -22.36 -5.05 -30.28
N SER A 20 -22.15 -3.84 -29.77
CA SER A 20 -22.63 -3.43 -28.44
C SER A 20 -23.94 -2.65 -28.45
N GLU A 21 -24.53 -2.45 -29.64
CA GLU A 21 -25.81 -1.75 -29.84
C GLU A 21 -25.88 -0.36 -29.19
N ILE A 22 -24.72 0.26 -28.91
CA ILE A 22 -24.62 1.56 -28.21
C ILE A 22 -25.44 2.64 -28.91
N LEU A 23 -25.52 2.56 -30.25
CA LEU A 23 -26.29 3.48 -31.09
C LEU A 23 -27.82 3.32 -30.99
N LYS A 24 -28.31 2.24 -30.36
CA LYS A 24 -29.76 1.98 -30.18
C LYS A 24 -30.33 2.57 -28.89
N PHE A 25 -29.49 3.05 -27.97
CA PHE A 25 -29.94 3.59 -26.69
C PHE A 25 -30.42 5.04 -26.82
N ASN A 26 -31.51 5.38 -26.12
CA ASN A 26 -32.04 6.74 -26.08
C ASN A 26 -31.23 7.59 -25.08
N PHE A 27 -30.74 8.74 -25.55
CA PHE A 27 -29.86 9.67 -24.81
C PHE A 27 -30.59 10.54 -23.78
N ASN A 28 -31.92 10.48 -23.71
CA ASN A 28 -32.71 11.36 -22.84
C ASN A 28 -32.89 10.85 -21.39
N ASP A 29 -32.40 9.64 -21.06
CA ASP A 29 -32.43 9.09 -19.70
C ASP A 29 -31.02 9.05 -19.09
N LYS A 30 -30.85 9.66 -17.92
CA LYS A 30 -29.59 9.72 -17.17
C LYS A 30 -29.04 8.33 -16.83
N ASN A 31 -29.90 7.35 -16.57
CA ASN A 31 -29.46 5.98 -16.33
C ASN A 31 -28.90 5.32 -17.61
N ASN A 32 -29.48 5.64 -18.76
CA ASN A 32 -28.97 5.19 -20.06
C ASN A 32 -27.63 5.84 -20.39
N ILE A 33 -27.44 7.13 -20.08
CA ILE A 33 -26.15 7.82 -20.29
C ILE A 33 -25.01 7.12 -19.55
N ASN A 34 -25.21 6.78 -18.27
CA ASN A 34 -24.18 6.06 -17.50
C ASN A 34 -23.90 4.67 -18.09
N HIS A 35 -24.93 3.97 -18.55
CA HIS A 35 -24.78 2.66 -19.17
C HIS A 35 -24.00 2.72 -20.50
N ILE A 36 -24.31 3.71 -21.34
CA ILE A 36 -23.60 4.01 -22.59
C ILE A 36 -22.13 4.33 -22.28
N TRP A 37 -21.88 5.18 -21.28
CA TRP A 37 -20.52 5.56 -20.88
C TRP A 37 -19.69 4.35 -20.43
N ASP A 38 -20.27 3.46 -19.62
CA ASP A 38 -19.63 2.22 -19.21
C ASP A 38 -19.33 1.30 -20.39
N LYS A 39 -20.22 1.25 -21.39
CA LYS A 39 -20.03 0.45 -22.61
C LYS A 39 -18.89 1.00 -23.47
N ILE A 40 -18.85 2.31 -23.68
CA ILE A 40 -17.76 3.00 -24.41
C ILE A 40 -16.43 2.76 -23.69
N LYS A 41 -16.38 2.98 -22.37
CA LYS A 41 -15.18 2.75 -21.55
C LYS A 41 -14.69 1.30 -21.66
N LYS A 42 -15.59 0.32 -21.61
CA LYS A 42 -15.25 -1.10 -21.81
C LYS A 42 -14.68 -1.36 -23.20
N GLY A 43 -15.24 -0.74 -24.24
CA GLY A 43 -14.73 -0.85 -25.61
C GLY A 43 -13.31 -0.33 -25.75
N LEU A 44 -13.04 0.87 -25.23
CA LEU A 44 -11.72 1.48 -25.22
C LEU A 44 -10.70 0.63 -24.45
N VAL A 45 -11.09 0.08 -23.29
CA VAL A 45 -10.22 -0.80 -22.49
C VAL A 45 -9.96 -2.14 -23.18
N GLN A 46 -10.92 -2.66 -23.95
CA GLN A 46 -10.75 -3.91 -24.66
C GLN A 46 -9.82 -3.75 -25.87
N ALA A 47 -10.05 -2.73 -26.69
CA ALA A 47 -9.19 -2.41 -27.82
C ALA A 47 -7.76 -2.07 -27.35
N SER A 48 -7.62 -1.34 -26.23
CA SER A 48 -6.29 -0.99 -25.72
C SER A 48 -5.51 -2.20 -25.22
N LYS A 49 -6.17 -3.19 -24.59
CA LYS A 49 -5.51 -4.44 -24.16
C LYS A 49 -4.98 -5.27 -25.33
N ASN A 50 -5.65 -5.21 -26.48
CA ASN A 50 -5.30 -6.01 -27.64
C ASN A 50 -4.18 -5.36 -28.46
N CYS A 51 -4.17 -4.02 -28.55
CA CYS A 51 -3.29 -3.29 -29.47
C CYS A 51 -2.13 -2.57 -28.78
N ILE A 52 -2.25 -2.23 -27.49
CA ILE A 52 -1.19 -1.53 -26.75
C ILE A 52 -0.43 -2.56 -25.91
N PRO A 53 0.89 -2.74 -26.12
CA PRO A 53 1.68 -3.63 -25.30
C PRO A 53 1.68 -3.15 -23.85
N ILE A 54 1.14 -3.96 -22.94
CA ILE A 54 1.10 -3.67 -21.50
C ILE A 54 2.27 -4.39 -20.85
N GLU A 55 3.34 -3.66 -20.54
CA GLU A 55 4.37 -4.18 -19.64
C GLU A 55 3.93 -4.05 -18.19
N LYS A 56 3.83 -5.20 -17.50
CA LYS A 56 3.65 -5.21 -16.05
C LYS A 56 4.98 -4.84 -15.39
N ILE A 57 5.18 -3.54 -15.18
CA ILE A 57 6.28 -3.07 -14.35
C ILE A 57 6.01 -3.55 -12.93
N LYS A 58 6.77 -4.55 -12.46
CA LYS A 58 6.87 -4.81 -11.02
C LYS A 58 7.56 -3.60 -10.43
N LEU A 59 6.79 -2.68 -9.84
CA LEU A 59 7.33 -1.67 -8.95
C LEU A 59 8.17 -2.44 -7.91
N THR A 60 9.50 -2.33 -8.03
CA THR A 60 10.45 -2.91 -7.09
C THR A 60 9.97 -2.57 -5.69
N LYS A 61 9.69 -3.62 -4.90
CA LYS A 61 9.10 -3.62 -3.55
C LYS A 61 8.85 -2.21 -3.04
N SER A 62 7.60 -1.74 -3.09
CA SER A 62 7.15 -0.54 -2.37
C SER A 62 7.93 -0.48 -1.07
N ARG A 63 8.73 0.58 -0.86
CA ARG A 63 9.53 0.75 0.35
C ARG A 63 8.54 0.71 1.51
N VAL A 64 8.36 -0.47 2.09
CA VAL A 64 7.42 -0.67 3.20
C VAL A 64 7.94 0.25 4.27
N ASN A 65 7.10 1.20 4.72
CA ASN A 65 7.48 2.09 5.80
C ASN A 65 8.06 1.21 6.92
N PRO A 66 9.36 1.36 7.27
CA PRO A 66 10.04 0.47 8.22
C PRO A 66 9.29 0.39 9.55
N MET A 67 8.57 1.44 9.93
CA MET A 67 7.75 1.50 11.14
C MET A 67 6.53 0.57 11.11
N LYS A 68 6.03 0.18 9.93
CA LYS A 68 4.98 -0.86 9.80
C LYS A 68 5.50 -2.26 10.13
N ILE A 69 6.82 -2.43 10.24
CA ILE A 69 7.47 -3.70 10.59
C ILE A 69 7.63 -3.85 12.12
N SER A 70 7.61 -2.73 12.88
CA SER A 70 7.71 -2.75 14.34
C SER A 70 6.72 -3.72 14.96
N ASN A 71 7.18 -4.46 15.97
CA ASN A 71 6.34 -5.38 16.71
C ASN A 71 5.17 -4.65 17.37
N ALA A 72 5.40 -3.45 17.91
CA ALA A 72 4.37 -2.65 18.55
C ALA A 72 3.22 -2.31 17.58
N TYR A 73 3.55 -1.91 16.35
CA TYR A 73 2.57 -1.66 15.30
C TYR A 73 1.75 -2.92 14.95
N LYS A 74 2.42 -4.07 14.79
CA LYS A 74 1.75 -5.35 14.48
C LYS A 74 0.75 -5.74 15.57
N VAL A 75 1.14 -5.58 16.83
CA VAL A 75 0.29 -5.84 18.00
C VAL A 75 -0.90 -4.89 18.03
N MET A 76 -0.68 -3.58 17.90
CA MET A 76 -1.77 -2.58 17.85
C MET A 76 -2.79 -2.91 16.76
N LYS A 77 -2.32 -3.26 15.57
CA LYS A 77 -3.18 -3.66 14.44
C LYS A 77 -3.99 -4.91 14.76
N PHE A 78 -3.37 -5.90 15.41
CA PHE A 78 -4.08 -7.08 15.88
C PHE A 78 -5.17 -6.71 16.89
N LEU A 79 -4.88 -5.90 17.91
CA LEU A 79 -5.84 -5.47 18.93
C LEU A 79 -7.04 -4.73 18.32
N ILE A 80 -6.81 -3.82 17.37
CA ILE A 80 -7.87 -3.12 16.65
C ILE A 80 -8.78 -4.10 15.89
N ASN A 81 -8.18 -5.03 15.15
CA ASN A 81 -8.93 -6.01 14.35
C ASN A 81 -9.68 -7.00 15.24
N PHE A 82 -9.09 -7.39 16.36
CA PHE A 82 -9.71 -8.26 17.35
C PHE A 82 -10.93 -7.59 17.98
N ARG A 83 -10.79 -6.32 18.43
CA ARG A 83 -11.92 -5.51 18.92
C ARG A 83 -13.05 -5.41 17.90
N ARG A 84 -12.72 -5.16 16.63
CA ARG A 84 -13.72 -5.14 15.53
C ARG A 84 -14.42 -6.48 15.36
N SER A 85 -13.69 -7.59 15.50
CA SER A 85 -14.24 -8.94 15.35
C SER A 85 -15.19 -9.31 16.49
N ILE A 86 -14.94 -8.82 17.71
CA ILE A 86 -15.83 -9.01 18.85
C ILE A 86 -17.09 -8.13 18.73
N LYS A 87 -16.99 -6.93 18.15
CA LYS A 87 -18.14 -6.03 17.98
C LYS A 87 -19.19 -6.56 16.99
N ASP A 88 -18.76 -7.32 15.97
CA ASP A 88 -19.62 -7.92 14.95
C ASP A 88 -20.11 -9.30 15.42
N SER A 89 -21.43 -9.49 15.52
CA SER A 89 -22.02 -10.73 16.06
C SER A 89 -21.62 -11.99 15.29
N ARG A 90 -21.48 -11.92 13.95
CA ARG A 90 -21.08 -13.06 13.11
C ARG A 90 -19.62 -13.41 13.34
N LYS A 91 -18.75 -12.40 13.39
CA LYS A 91 -17.30 -12.58 13.65
C LYS A 91 -17.03 -12.99 15.09
N ARG A 92 -17.83 -12.51 16.04
CA ARG A 92 -17.75 -12.87 17.46
C ARG A 92 -17.95 -14.37 17.67
N ASN A 93 -18.90 -14.99 16.96
CA ASN A 93 -19.07 -16.45 17.01
C ASN A 93 -17.82 -17.22 16.56
N HIS A 94 -17.11 -16.72 15.55
CA HIS A 94 -15.83 -17.29 15.15
C HIS A 94 -14.75 -17.11 16.23
N VAL A 95 -14.67 -15.92 16.85
CA VAL A 95 -13.76 -15.65 17.97
C VAL A 95 -14.03 -16.55 19.17
N ILE A 96 -15.30 -16.78 19.52
CA ILE A 96 -15.70 -17.68 20.61
C ILE A 96 -15.25 -19.12 20.35
N ARG A 97 -15.48 -19.65 19.13
CA ARG A 97 -15.05 -21.01 18.77
C ARG A 97 -13.54 -21.18 18.81
N ASN A 98 -12.80 -20.13 18.43
CA ASN A 98 -11.34 -20.14 18.38
C ASN A 98 -10.70 -19.41 19.57
N TRP A 99 -11.41 -19.28 20.70
CA TRP A 99 -11.00 -18.43 21.82
C TRP A 99 -9.62 -18.80 22.37
N ILE A 100 -9.32 -20.09 22.47
CA ILE A 100 -8.04 -20.60 23.00
C ILE A 100 -6.85 -20.02 22.22
N THR A 101 -6.96 -19.96 20.89
CA THR A 101 -5.92 -19.42 20.02
C THR A 101 -5.76 -17.92 20.19
N TYR A 102 -6.88 -17.18 20.23
CA TYR A 102 -6.85 -15.73 20.49
C TYR A 102 -6.29 -15.42 21.88
N ARG A 103 -6.71 -16.17 22.90
CA ARG A 103 -6.24 -16.05 24.29
C ARG A 103 -4.75 -16.31 24.40
N LYS A 104 -4.22 -17.37 23.78
CA LYS A 104 -2.76 -17.64 23.76
C LYS A 104 -1.99 -16.44 23.23
N LYS A 105 -2.43 -15.88 22.11
CA LYS A 105 -1.78 -14.70 21.51
C LYS A 105 -1.91 -13.45 22.38
N LEU A 106 -3.06 -13.23 23.00
CA LEU A 106 -3.28 -12.10 23.91
C LEU A 106 -2.42 -12.22 25.19
N LEU A 107 -2.26 -13.43 25.72
CA LEU A 107 -1.36 -13.71 26.84
C LEU A 107 0.10 -13.48 26.46
N GLU A 108 0.52 -13.93 25.27
CA GLU A 108 1.87 -13.68 24.75
C GLU A 108 2.17 -12.18 24.65
N ILE A 109 1.21 -11.41 24.13
CA ILE A 109 1.30 -9.95 24.04
C ILE A 109 1.34 -9.29 25.43
N GLY A 110 0.57 -9.80 26.39
CA GLY A 110 0.48 -9.23 27.74
C GLY A 110 1.61 -9.63 28.70
N ARG A 111 2.33 -10.72 28.42
CA ARG A 111 3.16 -11.47 29.38
C ARG A 111 4.23 -10.66 30.10
N GLU A 112 4.77 -9.64 29.44
CA GLU A 112 5.84 -8.79 29.98
C GLU A 112 5.35 -7.43 30.46
N LYS A 113 4.06 -7.13 30.29
CA LYS A 113 3.55 -5.75 30.36
C LYS A 113 2.49 -5.54 31.44
N SER A 114 1.77 -6.59 31.86
CA SER A 114 0.88 -6.56 33.06
C SER A 114 0.29 -7.95 33.35
N ASP A 115 -0.34 -8.10 34.52
CA ASP A 115 -1.14 -9.28 34.91
C ASP A 115 -2.50 -9.38 34.18
N TYR A 116 -2.50 -9.30 32.85
CA TYR A 116 -3.72 -9.46 32.06
C TYR A 116 -4.26 -10.90 32.17
N CYS A 117 -5.46 -11.03 32.72
CA CYS A 117 -6.16 -12.29 32.84
C CYS A 117 -7.27 -12.42 31.79
N TRP A 118 -6.91 -12.87 30.58
CA TRP A 118 -7.84 -13.16 29.47
C TRP A 118 -8.72 -14.41 29.70
N ASN A 119 -9.35 -14.52 30.86
CA ASN A 119 -10.10 -15.71 31.28
C ASN A 119 -11.57 -15.68 30.84
N LYS A 120 -12.07 -14.50 30.47
CA LYS A 120 -13.46 -14.32 30.05
C LYS A 120 -13.58 -14.49 28.53
N ILE A 121 -14.59 -15.24 28.10
CA ILE A 121 -14.92 -15.44 26.69
C ILE A 121 -15.95 -14.37 26.30
N PRO A 122 -15.83 -13.67 25.15
CA PRO A 122 -16.74 -12.60 24.74
C PRO A 122 -18.10 -13.17 24.26
N LYS A 123 -18.90 -13.74 25.17
CA LYS A 123 -20.21 -14.36 24.86
C LYS A 123 -21.37 -13.40 25.07
N ASP A 124 -21.33 -12.66 26.16
CA ASP A 124 -22.36 -11.70 26.59
C ASP A 124 -21.82 -10.27 26.64
N ASP A 125 -22.71 -9.28 26.74
CA ASP A 125 -22.32 -7.86 26.70
C ASP A 125 -21.44 -7.43 27.88
N LYS A 126 -21.55 -8.07 29.04
CA LYS A 126 -20.67 -7.77 30.19
C LYS A 126 -19.25 -8.25 29.90
N SER A 127 -19.09 -9.49 29.47
CA SER A 127 -17.78 -10.05 29.09
C SER A 127 -17.11 -9.25 27.96
N VAL A 128 -17.90 -8.78 26.98
CA VAL A 128 -17.41 -7.95 25.88
C VAL A 128 -16.90 -6.60 26.38
N LYS A 129 -17.63 -5.93 27.28
CA LYS A 129 -17.21 -4.64 27.85
C LYS A 129 -15.90 -4.76 28.63
N GLU A 130 -15.76 -5.81 29.44
CA GLU A 130 -14.55 -6.05 30.23
C GLU A 130 -13.33 -6.31 29.33
N ILE A 131 -13.49 -7.18 28.31
CA ILE A 131 -12.45 -7.44 27.31
C ILE A 131 -12.09 -6.17 26.53
N PHE A 132 -13.06 -5.28 26.26
CA PHE A 132 -12.79 -4.01 25.58
C PHE A 132 -11.92 -3.07 26.41
N GLU A 133 -12.12 -3.02 27.73
CA GLU A 133 -11.28 -2.19 28.59
C GLU A 133 -9.86 -2.77 28.69
N GLU A 134 -9.71 -4.09 28.79
CA GLU A 134 -8.41 -4.76 28.75
C GLU A 134 -7.67 -4.50 27.42
N ILE A 135 -8.37 -4.63 26.29
CA ILE A 135 -7.81 -4.33 24.95
C ILE A 135 -7.36 -2.86 24.88
N LYS A 136 -8.16 -1.94 25.44
CA LYS A 136 -7.87 -0.50 25.42
C LYS A 136 -6.61 -0.19 26.23
N ASN A 137 -6.48 -0.75 27.43
CA ASN A 137 -5.29 -0.56 28.26
C ASN A 137 -4.04 -1.13 27.58
N LEU A 138 -4.13 -2.35 27.06
CA LEU A 138 -3.02 -2.97 26.34
C LEU A 138 -2.65 -2.19 25.08
N TYR A 139 -3.64 -1.68 24.35
CA TYR A 139 -3.40 -0.84 23.18
C TYR A 139 -2.64 0.45 23.54
N GLN A 140 -2.97 1.09 24.66
CA GLN A 140 -2.27 2.30 25.10
C GLN A 140 -0.81 2.04 25.43
N ILE A 141 -0.51 0.93 26.11
CA ILE A 141 0.87 0.52 26.39
C ILE A 141 1.65 0.36 25.08
N TYR A 142 1.07 -0.34 24.11
CA TYR A 142 1.72 -0.55 22.82
C TYR A 142 1.79 0.71 21.94
N LEU A 143 0.87 1.66 22.11
CA LEU A 143 0.95 2.97 21.47
C LEU A 143 2.15 3.75 21.99
N ILE A 144 2.40 3.73 23.29
CA ILE A 144 3.58 4.37 23.90
C ILE A 144 4.86 3.73 23.38
N LEU A 145 4.94 2.39 23.37
CA LEU A 145 6.09 1.66 22.83
C LEU A 145 6.34 2.00 21.35
N TYR A 146 5.29 2.03 20.54
CA TYR A 146 5.39 2.39 19.13
C TYR A 146 5.91 3.82 18.94
N ASN A 147 5.43 4.78 19.75
CA ASN A 147 5.90 6.15 19.68
C ASN A 147 7.37 6.27 20.11
N HIS A 148 7.80 5.49 21.09
CA HIS A 148 9.20 5.39 21.49
C HIS A 148 10.08 4.84 20.34
N ASP A 149 9.69 3.70 19.74
CA ASP A 149 10.37 3.14 18.56
C ASP A 149 10.48 4.17 17.42
N LEU A 150 9.42 4.95 17.21
CA LEU A 150 9.38 5.98 16.17
C LEU A 150 10.36 7.12 16.44
N LEU A 151 10.48 7.54 17.70
CA LEU A 151 11.44 8.56 18.11
C LEU A 151 12.87 8.06 17.92
N GLN A 152 13.18 6.86 18.41
CA GLN A 152 14.50 6.25 18.26
C GLN A 152 14.90 6.13 16.78
N PHE A 153 13.98 5.67 15.93
CA PHE A 153 14.22 5.58 14.49
C PHE A 153 14.52 6.94 13.84
N LYS A 154 13.82 8.00 14.26
CA LYS A 154 14.08 9.35 13.76
C LYS A 154 15.47 9.82 14.17
N GLU A 155 15.86 9.59 15.41
CA GLU A 155 17.19 9.93 15.91
C GLU A 155 18.30 9.18 15.16
N GLU A 156 18.13 7.88 14.92
CA GLU A 156 19.05 7.09 14.11
C GLU A 156 19.16 7.64 12.68
N LYS A 157 18.05 8.05 12.08
CA LYS A 157 18.08 8.67 10.74
C LYS A 157 18.78 10.02 10.71
N ILE A 158 18.63 10.83 11.77
CA ILE A 158 19.35 12.09 11.90
C ILE A 158 20.85 11.81 12.02
N LYS A 159 21.27 10.87 12.88
CA LYS A 159 22.67 10.47 13.03
C LYS A 159 23.28 10.02 11.71
N LEU A 160 22.63 9.08 11.01
CA LEU A 160 23.08 8.63 9.70
C LEU A 160 23.21 9.76 8.67
N ALA A 161 22.31 10.75 8.70
CA ALA A 161 22.39 11.89 7.81
C ALA A 161 23.54 12.84 8.16
N ILE A 162 23.86 12.99 9.45
CA ILE A 162 25.02 13.75 9.92
C ILE A 162 26.31 13.04 9.51
N ASP A 163 26.42 11.73 9.78
CA ASP A 163 27.59 10.92 9.44
C ASP A 163 27.86 10.99 7.93
N GLN A 164 26.82 10.82 7.10
CA GLN A 164 26.93 10.97 5.65
C GLN A 164 27.41 12.36 5.23
N ARG A 165 26.99 13.43 5.91
CA ARG A 165 27.47 14.79 5.63
C ARG A 165 28.93 14.98 6.01
N CYS A 166 29.38 14.38 7.11
CA CYS A 166 30.77 14.39 7.52
C CYS A 166 31.65 13.63 6.52
N GLU A 167 31.19 12.47 6.03
CA GLU A 167 31.85 11.73 4.95
C GLU A 167 31.88 12.56 3.65
N ASP A 168 30.73 13.13 3.25
CA ASP A 168 30.65 13.95 2.03
C ASP A 168 31.52 15.22 2.15
N LEU A 169 31.78 15.75 3.34
CA LEU A 169 32.71 16.88 3.51
C LEU A 169 34.14 16.51 3.11
N LEU A 170 34.56 15.28 3.37
CA LEU A 170 35.89 14.77 3.04
C LEU A 170 35.96 14.31 1.59
N GLU A 171 34.98 13.52 1.15
CA GLU A 171 35.03 12.79 -0.12
C GLU A 171 34.29 13.49 -1.27
N ASN A 172 33.29 14.34 -0.99
CA ASN A 172 32.46 14.97 -2.02
C ASN A 172 31.81 16.29 -1.56
N GLN A 173 32.63 17.34 -1.42
CA GLN A 173 32.21 18.65 -0.91
C GLN A 173 31.02 19.25 -1.67
N LYS A 174 30.91 18.99 -2.99
CA LYS A 174 29.77 19.44 -3.80
C LYS A 174 28.45 18.82 -3.31
N ARG A 175 28.45 17.53 -3.00
CA ARG A 175 27.28 16.83 -2.46
C ARG A 175 26.90 17.33 -1.06
N MET A 176 27.89 17.57 -0.21
CA MET A 176 27.68 18.20 1.11
C MET A 176 27.01 19.58 0.97
N ILE A 177 27.58 20.48 0.16
CA ILE A 177 27.05 21.84 -0.06
C ILE A 177 25.63 21.79 -0.61
N ASN A 178 25.36 20.91 -1.58
CA ASN A 178 24.02 20.75 -2.12
C ASN A 178 23.01 20.23 -1.07
N SER A 179 23.44 19.31 -0.20
CA SER A 179 22.61 18.80 0.91
C SER A 179 22.28 19.89 1.94
N VAL A 180 23.25 20.73 2.31
CA VAL A 180 23.07 21.82 3.30
C VAL A 180 22.20 22.94 2.74
N MET A 181 22.40 23.30 1.48
CA MET A 181 21.64 24.35 0.81
C MET A 181 20.25 23.91 0.33
N GLU A 182 19.84 22.68 0.65
CA GLU A 182 18.59 22.05 0.20
C GLU A 182 18.36 22.21 -1.31
N ARG A 183 19.46 22.19 -2.09
CA ARG A 183 19.38 22.46 -3.52
C ARG A 183 18.66 21.31 -4.22
N GLU A 184 17.60 21.66 -4.93
CA GLU A 184 16.90 20.73 -5.81
C GLU A 184 17.86 20.13 -6.84
N ILE A 185 17.70 18.84 -7.13
CA ILE A 185 18.45 18.17 -8.19
C ILE A 185 17.95 18.72 -9.52
N LYS A 186 18.70 19.67 -10.11
CA LYS A 186 18.31 20.35 -11.35
C LYS A 186 18.46 19.49 -12.60
N SER A 187 19.39 18.54 -12.59
CA SER A 187 19.63 17.63 -13.71
C SER A 187 20.19 16.30 -13.21
N ILE A 188 19.85 15.23 -13.90
CA ILE A 188 20.45 13.92 -13.77
C ILE A 188 21.27 13.72 -15.04
N VAL A 189 22.58 13.54 -14.90
CA VAL A 189 23.45 13.15 -16.01
C VAL A 189 23.42 11.62 -16.07
N LEU A 190 23.05 11.09 -17.22
CA LEU A 190 22.99 9.64 -17.46
C LEU A 190 24.14 9.29 -18.40
N ASP A 191 25.27 8.83 -17.85
CA ASP A 191 26.44 8.46 -18.66
C ASP A 191 26.15 7.30 -19.63
N ARG A 192 25.13 6.49 -19.33
CA ARG A 192 24.76 5.28 -20.07
C ARG A 192 23.25 5.05 -20.02
N VAL A 193 22.63 4.92 -21.18
CA VAL A 193 21.21 4.61 -21.37
C VAL A 193 21.08 3.39 -22.28
N LEU A 194 20.42 2.33 -21.81
CA LEU A 194 20.06 1.19 -22.67
C LEU A 194 18.69 1.44 -23.28
N ILE A 195 18.63 1.47 -24.61
CA ILE A 195 17.39 1.60 -25.38
C ILE A 195 17.17 0.31 -26.17
N LYS A 196 15.94 -0.18 -26.19
CA LYS A 196 15.56 -1.30 -27.08
C LYS A 196 15.18 -0.77 -28.45
N GLU A 197 15.99 -1.08 -29.44
CA GLU A 197 15.68 -0.89 -30.86
C GLU A 197 15.62 -2.28 -31.51
N ASN A 198 14.51 -2.63 -32.18
CA ASN A 198 14.37 -3.88 -32.93
C ASN A 198 14.73 -5.17 -32.14
N ASN A 199 14.29 -5.28 -30.88
CA ASN A 199 14.61 -6.38 -29.97
C ASN A 199 16.09 -6.54 -29.60
N GLU A 200 16.95 -5.58 -29.94
CA GLU A 200 18.34 -5.52 -29.49
C GLU A 200 18.52 -4.40 -28.46
N ASP A 201 19.25 -4.72 -27.38
CA ASP A 201 19.60 -3.74 -26.36
C ASP A 201 20.78 -2.90 -26.86
N LYS A 202 20.50 -1.64 -27.20
CA LYS A 202 21.48 -0.68 -27.69
C LYS A 202 21.90 0.26 -26.57
N LEU A 203 23.18 0.24 -26.24
CA LEU A 203 23.77 1.14 -25.25
C LEU A 203 24.09 2.50 -25.91
N ILE A 204 23.46 3.56 -25.41
CA ILE A 204 23.78 4.94 -25.73
C ILE A 204 24.60 5.49 -24.59
N THR A 205 25.75 6.08 -24.91
CA THR A 205 26.59 6.80 -23.97
C THR A 205 26.74 8.22 -24.48
N ASP A 206 26.85 9.19 -23.58
CA ASP A 206 27.30 10.55 -23.94
C ASP A 206 28.77 10.54 -24.43
#